data_AF-A0AAD6PN77-F1
#
_entry.id   AF-A0AAD6PN77-F1
#
_cell.length_a   1.000
_cell.length_b   1.000
_cell.length_c   1.000
_cell.angle_alpha   90.00
_cell.angle_beta   90.00
_cell.angle_gamma   90.00
#
_symmetry.space_group_name_H-M   'P 1'
#
loop_
_entity.id
_entity.type
_entity.pdbx_description
1 polymer ?
#
loop_
_entity_poly.entity_id
_entity_poly.type
_entity_poly.pdbx_seq_one_letter_code
_entity_poly.pdbx_strand_id
1 'polypeptide(L)'
;MAMIKQTVVVLVALSAVWIPVSDSAKTDKPVIVARKDDIPYIKCQVCEKVASQLYLQVQKKQDQISPQKISEYQVIEIAEKVCNLKKEEADWIMKLDIMEQGDKLELIEQETEGQCNSECKTIEQTCQQVMDYVDTDIAEYIFTTKPQIDLLVKHLCKDLTNSCSKKPPPVPKVSALIFDSHR
;
A
#
# COMPACT_ATOMS: atom_id res chain seq x y z
N MET A 1 -10.52 -14.17 -84.10
CA MET A 1 -11.87 -13.85 -83.57
C MET A 1 -11.72 -12.80 -82.49
N ALA A 2 -12.58 -11.78 -82.56
CA ALA A 2 -12.96 -10.80 -81.52
C ALA A 2 -11.89 -9.85 -80.94
N MET A 3 -12.03 -8.59 -81.37
CA MET A 3 -11.63 -7.34 -80.72
C MET A 3 -12.50 -7.08 -79.49
N ILE A 4 -11.95 -6.65 -78.34
CA ILE A 4 -12.64 -5.76 -77.39
C ILE A 4 -11.61 -4.84 -76.70
N LYS A 5 -11.63 -3.55 -77.07
CA LYS A 5 -11.14 -2.43 -76.26
C LYS A 5 -12.24 -2.05 -75.29
N GLN A 6 -11.95 -1.90 -74.00
CA GLN A 6 -12.75 -1.00 -73.16
C GLN A 6 -11.95 -0.47 -71.96
N THR A 7 -11.64 0.81 -72.08
CA THR A 7 -11.39 1.86 -71.10
C THR A 7 -11.80 1.52 -69.66
N VAL A 8 -10.82 1.46 -68.75
CA VAL A 8 -11.08 1.46 -67.31
C VAL A 8 -11.24 2.91 -66.88
N VAL A 9 -12.48 3.27 -66.57
CA VAL A 9 -12.91 4.57 -66.04
C VAL A 9 -12.44 4.69 -64.58
N VAL A 10 -11.65 5.72 -64.30
CA VAL A 10 -11.32 6.15 -62.93
C VAL A 10 -12.57 6.79 -62.33
N LEU A 11 -13.18 6.11 -61.36
CA LEU A 11 -14.26 6.66 -60.54
C LEU A 11 -13.69 7.10 -59.18
N VAL A 12 -13.37 8.39 -59.08
CA VAL A 12 -13.21 9.09 -57.80
C VAL A 12 -14.62 9.41 -57.29
N ALA A 13 -15.07 8.74 -56.24
CA ALA A 13 -16.30 9.06 -55.53
C ALA A 13 -15.97 9.41 -54.07
N LEU A 14 -16.27 10.66 -53.73
CA LEU A 14 -16.08 11.31 -52.44
C LEU A 14 -16.85 10.59 -51.32
N SER A 15 -16.14 10.03 -50.34
CA SER A 15 -16.71 9.76 -49.02
C SER A 15 -16.34 10.92 -48.08
N ALA A 16 -17.29 11.82 -47.88
CA ALA A 16 -17.26 12.73 -46.73
C ALA A 16 -17.52 11.89 -45.48
N VAL A 17 -16.47 11.34 -44.89
CA VAL A 17 -16.54 10.65 -43.60
C VAL A 17 -16.73 11.73 -42.55
N TRP A 18 -17.96 11.89 -42.07
CA TRP A 18 -18.22 12.54 -40.79
C TRP A 18 -17.59 11.68 -39.71
N ILE A 19 -16.37 12.04 -39.30
CA ILE A 19 -15.77 11.52 -38.08
C ILE A 19 -16.54 12.19 -36.95
N PRO A 20 -17.31 11.46 -36.12
CA PRO A 20 -17.77 12.03 -34.87
C PRO A 20 -16.52 12.39 -34.07
N VAL A 21 -16.38 13.67 -33.75
CA VAL A 21 -15.42 14.13 -32.74
C VAL A 21 -15.85 13.45 -31.45
N SER A 22 -15.18 12.34 -31.12
CA SER A 22 -15.31 11.70 -29.82
C SER A 22 -14.74 12.67 -28.80
N ASP A 23 -15.62 13.47 -28.18
CA ASP A 23 -15.30 14.18 -26.95
C ASP A 23 -14.82 13.14 -25.94
N SER A 24 -13.50 13.03 -25.80
CA SER A 24 -12.88 12.28 -24.73
C SER A 24 -13.14 13.05 -23.45
N ALA A 25 -14.31 12.83 -22.86
CA ALA A 25 -14.56 13.16 -21.47
C ALA A 25 -13.47 12.46 -20.66
N LYS A 26 -12.51 13.25 -20.15
CA LYS A 26 -11.54 12.80 -19.15
C LYS A 26 -12.38 12.36 -17.94
N THR A 27 -12.63 11.07 -17.85
CA THR A 27 -13.18 10.47 -16.65
C THR A 27 -12.09 10.55 -15.60
N ASP A 28 -12.19 11.54 -14.71
CA ASP A 28 -11.34 11.63 -13.53
C ASP A 28 -11.49 10.31 -12.77
N LYS A 29 -10.40 9.53 -12.69
CA LYS A 29 -10.40 8.29 -11.93
C LYS A 29 -10.78 8.62 -10.48
N PRO A 30 -11.69 7.86 -9.85
CA PRO A 30 -12.07 8.11 -8.47
C PRO A 30 -10.83 8.11 -7.58
N VAL A 31 -10.66 9.18 -6.80
CA VAL A 31 -9.56 9.29 -5.84
C VAL A 31 -9.82 8.28 -4.74
N ILE A 32 -8.93 7.30 -4.60
CA ILE A 32 -8.97 6.31 -3.54
C ILE A 32 -8.48 6.97 -2.25
N VAL A 33 -9.30 6.98 -1.21
CA VAL A 33 -9.05 7.67 0.06
C VAL A 33 -9.09 6.69 1.23
N ALA A 34 -8.27 6.94 2.24
CA ALA A 34 -8.24 6.21 3.50
C ALA A 34 -9.54 6.40 4.31
N ARG A 35 -10.02 5.32 4.93
CA ARG A 35 -11.11 5.34 5.91
C ARG A 35 -10.54 5.70 7.27
N LYS A 36 -10.56 6.99 7.62
CA LYS A 36 -9.93 7.50 8.85
C LYS A 36 -10.55 6.92 10.13
N ASP A 37 -11.81 6.53 10.07
CA ASP A 37 -12.53 5.96 11.21
C ASP A 37 -12.01 4.57 11.59
N ASP A 38 -11.35 3.84 10.67
CA ASP A 38 -10.81 2.50 10.94
C ASP A 38 -9.47 2.56 11.71
N ILE A 39 -8.76 3.69 11.64
CA ILE A 39 -7.40 3.86 12.17
C ILE A 39 -7.29 3.49 13.66
N PRO A 40 -8.19 3.93 14.57
CA PRO A 40 -8.11 3.57 15.99
C PRO A 40 -8.19 2.07 16.26
N TYR A 41 -8.81 1.29 15.37
CA TYR A 41 -8.99 -0.15 15.52
C TYR A 41 -7.77 -0.95 15.05
N ILE A 42 -7.06 -0.44 14.04
CA ILE A 42 -5.94 -1.16 13.41
C ILE A 42 -4.55 -0.62 13.81
N LYS A 43 -4.45 0.53 14.49
CA LYS A 43 -3.16 1.21 14.77
C LYS A 43 -2.10 0.30 15.39
N CYS A 44 -2.47 -0.50 16.40
CA CYS A 44 -1.52 -1.43 17.02
C CYS A 44 -1.08 -2.53 16.05
N GLN A 45 -2.01 -3.14 15.31
CA GLN A 45 -1.70 -4.19 14.33
C GLN A 45 -0.78 -3.69 13.21
N VAL A 46 -1.04 -2.47 12.71
CA VAL A 46 -0.17 -1.82 11.72
C VAL A 46 1.22 -1.59 12.31
N CYS A 47 1.33 -1.13 13.55
CA CYS A 47 2.63 -0.95 14.19
C CYS A 47 3.42 -2.26 14.32
N GLU A 48 2.78 -3.35 14.72
CA GLU A 48 3.41 -4.66 14.83
C GLU A 48 3.89 -5.18 13.46
N LYS A 49 3.10 -4.95 12.39
CA LYS A 49 3.51 -5.24 11.01
C LYS A 49 4.68 -4.37 10.58
N VAL A 50 4.69 -3.07 10.88
CA VAL A 50 5.82 -2.17 10.57
C VAL A 50 7.11 -2.65 11.23
N ALA A 51 7.09 -2.94 12.54
CA ALA A 51 8.27 -3.46 13.24
C ALA A 51 8.77 -4.78 12.61
N SER A 52 7.85 -5.67 12.24
CA SER A 52 8.19 -6.92 11.56
C SER A 52 8.84 -6.67 10.20
N GLN A 53 8.32 -5.71 9.42
CA GLN A 53 8.86 -5.36 8.11
C GLN A 53 10.23 -4.69 8.20
N LEU A 54 10.44 -3.79 9.15
CA LEU A 54 11.77 -3.21 9.41
C LEU A 54 12.78 -4.32 9.72
N TYR A 55 12.44 -5.25 10.62
CA TYR A 55 13.30 -6.39 10.97
C TYR A 55 13.67 -7.25 9.75
N LEU A 56 12.67 -7.60 8.93
CA LEU A 56 12.86 -8.47 7.77
C LEU A 56 13.65 -7.78 6.65
N GLN A 57 13.33 -6.52 6.35
CA GLN A 57 13.97 -5.78 5.26
C GLN A 57 15.41 -5.42 5.57
N VAL A 58 15.72 -5.09 6.83
CA VAL A 58 17.11 -4.86 7.28
C VAL A 58 17.95 -6.13 7.16
N GLN A 59 17.42 -7.29 7.56
CA GLN A 59 18.11 -8.58 7.36
C GLN A 59 18.30 -8.90 5.89
N LYS A 60 17.23 -8.78 5.08
CA LYS A 60 17.29 -9.00 3.63
C LYS A 60 18.37 -8.13 2.99
N LYS A 61 18.46 -6.85 3.39
CA LYS A 61 19.49 -5.93 2.90
C LYS A 61 20.88 -6.36 3.32
N GLN A 62 21.07 -6.76 4.58
CA GLN A 62 22.34 -7.26 5.11
C GLN A 62 22.80 -8.53 4.37
N ASP A 63 21.89 -9.44 4.04
CA ASP A 63 22.20 -10.65 3.28
C ASP A 63 22.63 -10.31 1.84
N GLN A 64 21.96 -9.34 1.20
CA GLN A 64 22.27 -8.90 -0.17
C GLN A 64 23.64 -8.24 -0.32
N ILE A 65 24.12 -7.54 0.71
CA ILE A 65 25.39 -6.80 0.67
C ILE A 65 26.53 -7.53 1.39
N SER A 66 26.29 -8.74 1.89
CA SER A 66 27.31 -9.53 2.56
C SER A 66 28.52 -9.76 1.63
N PRO A 67 29.77 -9.59 2.10
CA PRO A 67 30.21 -9.47 3.49
C PRO A 67 30.28 -8.04 4.05
N GLN A 68 29.86 -7.02 3.28
CA GLN A 68 29.79 -5.65 3.80
C GLN A 68 28.73 -5.56 4.91
N LYS A 69 28.96 -4.69 5.89
CA LYS A 69 27.99 -4.42 6.95
C LYS A 69 27.02 -3.35 6.48
N ILE A 70 25.75 -3.53 6.78
CA ILE A 70 24.73 -2.50 6.59
C ILE A 70 25.11 -1.26 7.41
N SER A 71 24.98 -0.08 6.81
CA SER A 71 25.18 1.19 7.51
C SER A 71 23.88 1.66 8.17
N GLU A 72 23.98 2.50 9.19
CA GLU A 72 22.83 3.16 9.81
C GLU A 72 21.99 3.92 8.78
N TYR A 73 22.64 4.64 7.87
CA TYR A 73 21.96 5.35 6.78
C TYR A 73 21.08 4.43 5.91
N GLN A 74 21.52 3.20 5.63
CA GLN A 74 20.70 2.24 4.89
C GLN A 74 19.50 1.74 5.71
N VAL A 75 19.62 1.68 7.05
CA VAL A 75 18.49 1.35 7.93
C VAL A 75 17.49 2.50 7.96
N ILE A 76 17.96 3.75 8.02
CA ILE A 76 17.11 4.96 7.93
C ILE A 76 16.34 4.96 6.60
N GLU A 77 17.00 4.69 5.48
CA GLU A 77 16.33 4.64 4.17
C GLU A 77 15.22 3.59 4.11
N ILE A 78 15.39 2.45 4.79
CA ILE A 78 14.33 1.43 4.90
C ILE A 78 13.18 1.97 5.76
N ALA A 79 13.49 2.58 6.90
CA ALA A 79 12.49 3.15 7.81
C ALA A 79 11.65 4.26 7.17
N GLU A 80 12.27 5.16 6.39
CA GLU A 80 11.59 6.24 5.66
C GLU A 80 10.64 5.72 4.57
N LYS A 81 10.94 4.55 3.99
CA LYS A 81 10.21 4.01 2.83
C LYS A 81 9.18 2.94 3.18
N VAL A 82 9.22 2.37 4.39
CA VAL A 82 8.36 1.24 4.81
C VAL A 82 6.85 1.53 4.70
N CYS A 83 6.46 2.80 4.72
CA CYS A 83 5.07 3.26 4.56
C CYS A 83 4.75 3.91 3.20
N ASN A 84 5.69 3.92 2.24
CA ASN A 84 5.53 4.64 0.98
C ASN A 84 5.14 3.69 -0.15
N LEU A 85 3.86 3.65 -0.53
CA LEU A 85 3.35 2.74 -1.58
C LEU A 85 3.98 2.90 -2.97
N LYS A 86 4.87 3.88 -3.18
CA LYS A 86 5.68 4.02 -4.40
C LYS A 86 7.04 3.33 -4.29
N LYS A 87 7.30 2.61 -3.21
CA LYS A 87 8.58 2.02 -2.84
C LYS A 87 8.37 0.55 -2.48
N GLU A 88 9.34 -0.29 -2.85
CA GLU A 88 9.28 -1.75 -2.62
C GLU A 88 9.19 -2.08 -1.12
N GLU A 89 9.75 -1.22 -0.27
CA GLU A 89 9.71 -1.35 1.17
C GLU A 89 8.27 -1.31 1.73
N ALA A 90 7.29 -0.82 0.96
CA ALA A 90 5.87 -0.78 1.34
C ALA A 90 4.99 -1.83 0.63
N ASP A 91 5.56 -2.72 -0.18
CA ASP A 91 4.79 -3.74 -0.92
C ASP A 91 3.99 -4.66 0.01
N TRP A 92 4.45 -4.82 1.26
CA TRP A 92 3.73 -5.57 2.29
C TRP A 92 2.32 -5.03 2.58
N ILE A 93 2.07 -3.73 2.37
CA ILE A 93 0.74 -3.13 2.58
C ILE A 93 -0.26 -3.68 1.56
N MET A 94 0.18 -3.97 0.34
CA MET A 94 -0.68 -4.47 -0.74
C MET A 94 -1.09 -5.94 -0.57
N LYS A 95 -0.53 -6.62 0.44
CA LYS A 95 -0.88 -7.99 0.84
C LYS A 95 -1.83 -8.04 2.02
N LEU A 96 -2.24 -6.89 2.56
CA LEU A 96 -3.11 -6.82 3.72
C LEU A 96 -4.52 -6.39 3.32
N ASP A 97 -5.50 -7.08 3.90
CA ASP A 97 -6.91 -6.71 3.88
C ASP A 97 -7.36 -6.34 5.31
N ILE A 98 -8.36 -5.46 5.43
CA ILE A 98 -9.01 -5.13 6.70
C ILE A 98 -10.33 -5.91 6.76
N MET A 99 -10.38 -6.95 7.58
CA MET A 99 -11.57 -7.77 7.73
C MET A 99 -12.28 -7.49 9.05
N GLU A 100 -13.60 -7.40 9.00
CA GLU A 100 -14.44 -7.42 10.19
C GLU A 100 -14.52 -8.84 10.76
N GLN A 101 -14.19 -8.98 12.04
CA GLN A 101 -14.37 -10.21 12.81
C GLN A 101 -15.13 -9.91 14.09
N GLY A 102 -16.45 -10.12 14.05
CA GLY A 102 -17.32 -9.82 15.18
C GLY A 102 -17.36 -8.32 15.47
N ASP A 103 -16.81 -7.90 16.62
CA ASP A 103 -16.72 -6.50 17.03
C ASP A 103 -15.31 -5.91 16.83
N LYS A 104 -14.50 -6.46 15.92
CA LYS A 104 -13.11 -6.03 15.67
C LYS A 104 -12.82 -5.87 14.18
N LEU A 105 -11.84 -5.01 13.87
CA LEU A 105 -11.14 -5.01 12.59
C LEU A 105 -9.81 -5.74 12.75
N GLU A 106 -9.53 -6.68 11.85
CA GLU A 106 -8.28 -7.46 11.83
C GLU A 106 -7.57 -7.29 10.48
N LEU A 107 -6.24 -7.21 10.53
CA LEU A 107 -5.41 -7.24 9.33
C LEU A 107 -5.17 -8.69 8.90
N ILE A 108 -5.68 -9.05 7.73
CA ILE A 108 -5.54 -10.40 7.17
C ILE A 108 -4.57 -10.35 6.00
N GLU A 109 -3.57 -11.23 6.04
CA GLU A 109 -2.59 -11.36 4.97
C GLU A 109 -3.17 -12.23 3.85
N GLN A 110 -3.09 -11.74 2.63
CA GLN A 110 -3.56 -12.38 1.41
C GLN A 110 -2.39 -13.06 0.69
N GLU A 111 -2.67 -14.15 -0.03
CA GLU A 111 -1.64 -14.88 -0.78
C GLU A 111 -1.07 -14.09 -1.96
N THR A 112 -1.89 -13.22 -2.56
CA THR A 112 -1.50 -12.41 -3.73
C THR A 112 -1.65 -10.93 -3.45
N GLU A 113 -0.76 -10.13 -4.03
CA GLU A 113 -0.86 -8.66 -4.00
C GLU A 113 -2.10 -8.20 -4.76
N GLY A 114 -2.91 -7.35 -4.12
CA GLY A 114 -4.09 -6.74 -4.71
C GLY A 114 -3.79 -5.36 -5.30
N GLN A 115 -4.75 -4.80 -6.06
CA GLN A 115 -4.72 -3.37 -6.38
C GLN A 115 -4.99 -2.57 -5.12
N CYS A 116 -4.18 -1.53 -4.85
CA CYS A 116 -4.38 -0.68 -3.68
C CYS A 116 -5.72 0.06 -3.75
N ASN A 117 -6.61 -0.26 -2.81
CA ASN A 117 -7.94 0.33 -2.63
C ASN A 117 -8.00 1.18 -1.35
N SER A 118 -9.20 1.44 -0.82
CA SER A 118 -9.35 2.22 0.42
C SER A 118 -8.70 1.57 1.64
N GLU A 119 -8.67 0.23 1.72
CA GLU A 119 -8.09 -0.51 2.85
C GLU A 119 -6.57 -0.33 2.87
N CYS A 120 -5.92 -0.54 1.72
CA CYS A 120 -4.50 -0.24 1.54
C CYS A 120 -4.17 1.22 1.89
N LYS A 121 -5.02 2.19 1.49
CA LYS A 121 -4.85 3.60 1.88
C LYS A 121 -5.04 3.86 3.38
N THR A 122 -5.96 3.16 4.02
CA THR A 122 -6.13 3.21 5.48
C THR A 122 -4.87 2.69 6.20
N ILE A 123 -4.31 1.57 5.72
CA ILE A 123 -3.08 1.00 6.28
C ILE A 123 -1.88 1.93 6.03
N GLU A 124 -1.72 2.47 4.82
CA GLU A 124 -0.68 3.46 4.49
C GLU A 124 -0.76 4.68 5.43
N GLN A 125 -1.93 5.27 5.59
CA GLN A 125 -2.10 6.43 6.47
C GLN A 125 -1.83 6.07 7.94
N THR A 126 -2.24 4.88 8.38
CA THR A 126 -1.96 4.40 9.74
C THR A 126 -0.47 4.18 9.94
N CYS A 127 0.22 3.60 8.95
CA CYS A 127 1.66 3.39 8.95
C CYS A 127 2.40 4.72 9.07
N GLN A 128 2.00 5.72 8.28
CA GLN A 128 2.55 7.07 8.37
C GLN A 128 2.36 7.67 9.76
N GLN A 129 1.21 7.48 10.41
CA GLN A 129 0.99 7.95 11.79
C GLN A 129 1.80 7.19 12.85
N VAL A 130 2.14 5.93 12.59
CA VAL A 130 3.03 5.15 13.47
C VAL A 130 4.47 5.62 13.32
N MET A 131 4.91 5.84 12.07
CA MET A 131 6.30 6.19 11.75
C MET A 131 6.59 7.69 11.83
N ASP A 132 5.59 8.52 12.09
CA ASP A 132 5.73 9.97 12.16
C ASP A 132 6.79 10.37 13.19
N TYR A 133 7.89 10.96 12.72
CA TYR A 133 9.05 11.41 13.49
C TYR A 133 9.86 10.34 14.25
N VAL A 134 9.63 9.05 14.04
CA VAL A 134 10.34 7.97 14.75
C VAL A 134 11.24 7.12 13.86
N ASP A 135 11.31 7.42 12.56
CA ASP A 135 12.12 6.72 11.55
C ASP A 135 13.61 6.73 11.88
N THR A 136 14.14 7.86 12.34
CA THR A 136 15.55 7.99 12.76
C THR A 136 15.80 7.23 14.07
N ASP A 137 14.94 7.41 15.09
CA ASP A 137 15.10 6.79 16.41
C ASP A 137 15.02 5.25 16.32
N ILE A 138 14.07 4.71 15.54
CA ILE A 138 13.95 3.27 15.37
C ILE A 138 15.11 2.70 14.54
N ALA A 139 15.62 3.45 13.57
CA ALA A 139 16.77 3.04 12.78
C ALA A 139 18.05 2.98 13.63
N GLU A 140 18.29 3.98 14.47
CA GLU A 140 19.38 3.99 15.45
C GLU A 140 19.28 2.77 16.37
N TYR A 141 18.10 2.50 16.94
CA TYR A 141 17.88 1.36 17.82
C TYR A 141 18.18 0.03 17.12
N ILE A 142 17.69 -0.17 15.88
CA ILE A 142 17.95 -1.37 15.09
C ILE A 142 19.46 -1.53 14.82
N PHE A 143 20.12 -0.46 14.39
CA PHE A 143 21.53 -0.48 13.99
C PHE A 143 22.47 -0.76 15.18
N THR A 144 22.22 -0.09 16.31
CA THR A 144 23.08 -0.16 17.51
C THR A 144 22.85 -1.42 18.32
N THR A 145 21.59 -1.82 18.54
CA THR A 145 21.25 -2.92 19.46
C THR A 145 21.05 -4.27 18.78
N LYS A 146 20.71 -4.27 17.48
CA LYS A 146 20.38 -5.49 16.71
C LYS A 146 19.35 -6.36 17.44
N PRO A 147 18.17 -5.80 17.75
CA PRO A 147 17.21 -6.43 18.64
C PRO A 147 16.57 -7.66 17.99
N GLN A 148 16.08 -8.58 18.82
CA GLN A 148 15.11 -9.57 18.34
C GLN A 148 13.77 -8.89 18.02
N ILE A 149 12.96 -9.54 17.19
CA ILE A 149 11.70 -8.97 16.67
C ILE A 149 10.73 -8.55 17.77
N ASP A 150 10.63 -9.29 18.87
CA ASP A 150 9.76 -8.98 20.01
C ASP A 150 10.20 -7.70 20.75
N LEU A 151 11.51 -7.52 20.92
CA LEU A 151 12.08 -6.31 21.50
C LEU A 151 11.90 -5.11 20.57
N LEU A 152 12.00 -5.30 19.25
CA LEU A 152 11.75 -4.25 18.27
C LEU A 152 10.27 -3.82 18.28
N VAL A 153 9.35 -4.78 18.27
CA VAL A 153 7.90 -4.53 18.36
C VAL A 153 7.59 -3.77 19.65
N LYS A 154 8.12 -4.22 20.78
CA LYS A 154 7.93 -3.52 22.06
C LYS A 154 8.44 -2.09 21.99
N HIS A 155 9.66 -1.90 21.52
CA HIS A 155 10.29 -0.57 21.46
C HIS A 155 9.51 0.39 20.56
N LEU A 156 9.19 -0.02 19.33
CA LEU A 156 8.43 0.82 18.41
C LEU A 156 6.99 1.07 18.91
N CYS A 157 6.27 0.01 19.27
CA CYS A 157 4.82 0.09 19.45
C CYS A 157 4.36 0.48 20.84
N LYS A 158 5.20 0.31 21.87
CA LYS A 158 4.89 0.72 23.23
C LYS A 158 5.73 1.91 23.66
N ASP A 159 7.04 1.87 23.43
CA ASP A 159 7.95 2.86 24.01
C ASP A 159 8.00 4.15 23.17
N LEU A 160 8.16 4.05 21.84
CA LEU A 160 8.25 5.23 20.95
C LEU A 160 6.89 5.80 20.60
N THR A 161 5.96 4.98 20.08
CA THR A 161 4.75 5.49 19.42
C THR A 161 3.48 5.40 20.27
N ASN A 162 3.51 4.63 21.38
CA ASN A 162 2.33 4.29 22.18
C ASN A 162 1.15 3.67 21.40
N SER A 163 1.41 3.15 20.19
CA SER A 163 0.40 2.58 19.30
C SER A 163 -0.32 1.36 19.88
N CYS A 164 0.35 0.62 20.76
CA CYS A 164 -0.16 -0.58 21.43
C CYS A 164 -0.34 -0.39 22.95
N SER A 165 -0.40 0.86 23.44
CA SER A 165 -0.56 1.13 24.88
C SER A 165 -1.99 0.90 25.38
N LYS A 166 -2.98 0.84 24.48
CA LYS A 166 -4.38 0.53 24.79
C LYS A 166 -4.88 -0.57 23.85
N LYS A 167 -5.82 -1.38 24.34
CA LYS A 167 -6.55 -2.32 23.49
C LYS A 167 -7.40 -1.54 22.48
N PRO A 168 -7.50 -1.99 21.21
CA PRO A 168 -8.41 -1.40 20.24
C PRO A 168 -9.86 -1.35 20.77
N PRO A 169 -10.62 -0.27 20.50
CA PRO A 169 -12.04 -0.21 20.85
C PRO A 169 -12.85 -1.24 20.04
N PRO A 170 -14.06 -1.61 20.48
CA PRO A 170 -14.96 -2.45 19.68
C PRO A 170 -15.56 -1.65 18.52
N VAL A 171 -15.72 -2.27 17.36
CA VAL A 171 -16.34 -1.68 16.16
C VAL A 171 -17.85 -1.50 16.42
N PRO A 172 -18.42 -0.30 16.14
CA PRO A 172 -19.87 -0.08 16.27
C PRO A 172 -20.68 -1.00 15.34
N LYS A 173 -21.82 -1.50 15.83
CA LYS A 173 -22.70 -2.41 15.04
C LYS A 173 -23.31 -1.79 13.79
N VAL A 174 -23.38 -0.46 13.71
CA VAL A 174 -23.96 0.27 12.55
C VAL A 174 -22.96 0.35 11.39
N SER A 175 -21.65 0.40 11.67
CA SER A 175 -20.59 0.36 10.65
C SER A 175 -20.47 -1.01 10.00
N ALA A 176 -20.73 -2.09 10.75
CA ALA A 176 -20.68 -3.47 10.24
C ALA A 176 -21.67 -3.73 9.09
N LEU A 177 -22.81 -3.03 9.07
CA LEU A 177 -23.82 -3.18 8.01
C LEU A 177 -23.50 -2.39 6.73
N ILE A 178 -22.62 -1.38 6.80
CA ILE A 178 -22.27 -0.54 5.65
C ILE A 178 -21.09 -1.14 4.87
N PHE A 179 -20.15 -1.82 5.55
CA PHE A 179 -19.01 -2.49 4.92
C PHE A 179 -19.44 -3.61 3.96
N ASP A 180 -20.45 -4.41 4.34
CA ASP A 180 -21.00 -5.48 3.49
C ASP A 180 -21.67 -4.97 2.20
N SER A 181 -22.12 -3.71 2.16
CA SER A 181 -22.83 -3.16 0.99
C SER A 181 -21.89 -2.57 -0.07
N HIS A 182 -20.60 -2.44 0.20
CA HIS A 182 -19.61 -1.80 -0.69
C HIS A 182 -18.44 -2.70 -1.09
N ARG A 183 -18.53 -4.00 -0.79
CA ARG A 183 -17.60 -5.04 -1.28
C ARG A 183 -18.12 -5.65 -2.60
#